data_AF-A0A6A6DXM3-F1
#
_entry.id   AF-A0A6A6DXM3-F1
#
_cell.length_a   1.000
_cell.length_b   1.000
_cell.length_c   1.000
_cell.angle_alpha   90.00
_cell.angle_beta   90.00
_cell.angle_gamma   90.00
#
_symmetry.space_group_name_H-M   'P 1'
#
loop_
_entity.id
_entity.type
_entity.pdbx_description
1 polymer ?
#
loop_
_entity_poly.entity_id
_entity_poly.type
_entity_poly.pdbx_seq_one_letter_code
_entity_poly.pdbx_strand_id
1 'polypeptide(L)'
;MENTTGELPLRFPSWAPDWSQKDVVYPFMAFGQCNKHSAGTFRRMEIIPTSNPNILSLNGVMIDEVAEILPPHSFKDLDSSGPDLKHLVQWCCHPKFTTTPLALVKTLTGDRDARGVLITDPRQHLTDFCAFLQDLDPEWPNRTWRGEAQELSESSREANPDRAKEALWRYTCYRSVFFTKEGRLGLGPGPIREGDKVVVFWGSQVPSVVREKKGWWFLGECYVDRVMEGEVVETGLELR
;
A
#
# COMPACT_ATOMS: atom_id res chain seq x y z
N MET A 1 -19.56 32.05 -7.82
CA MET A 1 -18.46 31.95 -6.86
C MET A 1 -17.64 30.75 -7.27
N GLU A 2 -16.53 31.01 -7.96
CA GLU A 2 -15.64 29.98 -8.49
C GLU A 2 -14.88 29.31 -7.35
N ASN A 3 -14.89 27.98 -7.36
CA ASN A 3 -14.25 27.14 -6.36
C ASN A 3 -12.74 27.15 -6.64
N THR A 4 -11.96 27.86 -5.82
CA THR A 4 -10.51 28.11 -5.99
C THR A 4 -9.60 26.89 -5.75
N THR A 5 -10.14 25.66 -5.80
CA THR A 5 -9.36 24.43 -5.58
C THR A 5 -9.28 23.50 -6.78
N GLY A 6 -9.87 23.83 -7.94
CA GLY A 6 -9.78 23.02 -9.16
C GLY A 6 -10.40 21.61 -9.09
N GLU A 7 -10.87 21.17 -7.91
CA GLU A 7 -11.55 19.89 -7.72
C GLU A 7 -13.05 20.04 -8.01
N LEU A 8 -13.54 19.33 -9.02
CA LEU A 8 -14.97 19.21 -9.32
C LEU A 8 -15.70 18.53 -8.14
N PRO A 9 -16.94 18.94 -7.82
CA PRO A 9 -17.72 18.28 -6.78
C PRO A 9 -17.94 16.81 -7.12
N LEU A 10 -17.78 15.92 -6.13
CA LEU A 10 -18.02 14.49 -6.33
C LEU A 10 -19.47 14.27 -6.74
N ARG A 11 -19.65 13.41 -7.75
CA ARG A 11 -20.97 12.98 -8.23
C ARG A 11 -21.65 11.99 -7.26
N PHE A 12 -20.85 11.30 -6.45
CA PHE A 12 -21.27 10.27 -5.48
C PHE A 12 -20.56 10.48 -4.13
N PRO A 13 -21.03 9.87 -3.03
CA PRO A 13 -20.25 9.82 -1.80
C PRO A 13 -18.86 9.23 -2.05
N SER A 14 -17.83 9.76 -1.37
CA SER A 14 -16.43 9.33 -1.60
C SER A 14 -16.17 7.85 -1.33
N TRP A 15 -16.99 7.20 -0.50
CA TRP A 15 -16.91 5.77 -0.20
C TRP A 15 -17.61 4.88 -1.25
N ALA A 16 -18.37 5.47 -2.18
CA ALA A 16 -19.06 4.75 -3.23
C ALA A 16 -18.17 4.67 -4.49
N PRO A 17 -18.03 3.49 -5.12
CA PRO A 17 -17.23 3.35 -6.33
C PRO A 17 -17.82 4.16 -7.50
N ASP A 18 -16.99 4.91 -8.20
CA ASP A 18 -17.34 5.61 -9.44
C ASP A 18 -16.83 4.84 -10.66
N TRP A 19 -17.70 4.01 -11.23
CA TRP A 19 -17.41 3.19 -12.41
C TRP A 19 -17.26 3.99 -13.71
N SER A 20 -17.41 5.31 -13.68
CA SER A 20 -17.06 6.15 -14.83
C SER A 20 -15.55 6.38 -14.96
N GLN A 21 -14.81 6.16 -13.86
CA GLN A 21 -13.35 6.11 -13.86
C GLN A 21 -12.89 4.85 -14.60
N LYS A 22 -11.85 4.97 -15.43
CA LYS A 22 -11.32 3.85 -16.24
C LYS A 22 -10.09 3.19 -15.62
N ASP A 23 -9.68 3.64 -14.45
CA ASP A 23 -8.49 3.12 -13.76
C ASP A 23 -8.89 1.87 -12.96
N VAL A 24 -8.23 0.75 -13.25
CA VAL A 24 -8.43 -0.51 -12.54
C VAL A 24 -7.22 -0.77 -11.67
N VAL A 25 -7.48 -0.93 -10.37
CA VAL A 25 -6.46 -1.15 -9.36
C VAL A 25 -6.70 -2.53 -8.71
N TYR A 26 -5.65 -3.34 -8.58
CA TYR A 26 -5.75 -4.66 -7.95
C TYR A 26 -6.03 -4.55 -6.45
N PRO A 27 -7.17 -5.04 -5.92
CA PRO A 27 -7.55 -4.81 -4.52
C PRO A 27 -6.58 -5.46 -3.54
N PHE A 28 -6.47 -4.88 -2.33
CA PHE A 28 -5.71 -5.52 -1.25
C PHE A 28 -6.56 -6.54 -0.48
N MET A 29 -7.87 -6.34 -0.43
CA MET A 29 -8.82 -7.29 0.14
C MET A 29 -8.94 -8.56 -0.71
N ALA A 30 -9.30 -9.67 -0.06
CA ALA A 30 -9.62 -10.93 -0.73
C ALA A 30 -10.78 -11.68 -0.05
N PHE A 31 -11.36 -12.63 -0.78
CA PHE A 31 -12.50 -13.43 -0.29
C PHE A 31 -12.07 -14.71 0.44
N GLY A 32 -10.99 -15.37 0.01
CA GLY A 32 -10.50 -16.61 0.63
C GLY A 32 -9.84 -16.36 1.99
N GLN A 33 -10.19 -17.13 3.02
CA GLN A 33 -9.75 -16.85 4.40
C GLN A 33 -8.23 -16.84 4.57
N CYS A 34 -7.51 -17.75 3.91
CA CYS A 34 -6.05 -17.80 3.90
C CYS A 34 -5.39 -16.63 3.14
N ASN A 35 -6.20 -15.77 2.52
CA ASN A 35 -5.74 -14.71 1.63
C ASN A 35 -6.13 -13.31 2.15
N LYS A 36 -6.63 -13.21 3.39
CA LYS A 36 -7.09 -11.98 4.03
C LYS A 36 -6.06 -11.49 5.03
N HIS A 37 -5.83 -10.18 4.99
CA HIS A 37 -5.25 -9.43 6.09
C HIS A 37 -6.29 -9.25 7.22
N SER A 38 -5.81 -8.91 8.42
CA SER A 38 -6.62 -8.89 9.65
C SER A 38 -6.59 -7.55 10.39
N ALA A 39 -6.33 -6.44 9.70
CA ALA A 39 -6.00 -5.15 10.32
C ALA A 39 -7.05 -4.68 11.35
N GLY A 40 -8.34 -4.79 11.00
CA GLY A 40 -9.47 -4.34 11.80
C GLY A 40 -10.31 -5.47 12.41
N THR A 41 -10.02 -6.73 12.12
CA THR A 41 -10.94 -7.86 12.40
C THR A 41 -11.03 -8.25 13.88
N PHE A 42 -10.12 -7.73 14.72
CA PHE A 42 -10.16 -7.90 16.17
C PHE A 42 -11.39 -7.22 16.82
N ARG A 43 -12.04 -6.26 16.13
CA ARG A 43 -13.32 -5.66 16.53
C ARG A 43 -14.37 -5.86 15.43
N ARG A 44 -15.63 -5.99 15.84
CA ARG A 44 -16.76 -6.12 14.91
C ARG A 44 -17.09 -4.76 14.28
N MET A 45 -17.37 -4.78 12.98
CA MET A 45 -17.93 -3.62 12.28
C MET A 45 -19.38 -3.37 12.72
N GLU A 46 -19.69 -2.13 13.07
CA GLU A 46 -21.04 -1.65 13.36
C GLU A 46 -21.30 -0.35 12.60
N ILE A 47 -22.40 -0.32 11.85
CA ILE A 47 -22.84 0.90 11.15
C ILE A 47 -23.57 1.78 12.16
N ILE A 48 -23.09 3.01 12.31
CA ILE A 48 -23.75 4.04 13.11
C ILE A 48 -24.82 4.71 12.24
N PRO A 49 -26.09 4.74 12.66
CA PRO A 49 -27.17 5.33 11.86
C PRO A 49 -26.93 6.80 11.53
N THR A 50 -27.18 7.19 10.28
CA THR A 50 -27.12 8.58 9.80
C THR A 50 -28.42 8.95 9.11
N SER A 51 -28.82 10.22 9.18
CA SER A 51 -29.98 10.75 8.45
C SER A 51 -29.67 11.15 7.00
N ASN A 52 -28.38 11.28 6.66
CA ASN A 52 -27.92 11.67 5.34
C ASN A 52 -27.39 10.43 4.60
N PRO A 53 -28.02 9.99 3.49
CA PRO A 53 -27.59 8.80 2.76
C PRO A 53 -26.20 8.93 2.12
N ASN A 54 -25.65 10.14 2.06
CA ASN A 54 -24.28 10.38 1.57
C ASN A 54 -23.21 10.23 2.66
N ILE A 55 -23.59 9.98 3.92
CA ILE A 55 -22.68 9.85 5.05
C ILE A 55 -22.74 8.42 5.58
N LEU A 56 -21.60 7.72 5.48
CA LEU A 56 -21.36 6.46 6.17
C LEU A 56 -20.64 6.77 7.49
N SER A 57 -21.21 6.33 8.62
CA SER A 57 -20.60 6.50 9.94
C SER A 57 -20.21 5.12 10.51
N LEU A 58 -18.92 4.98 10.82
CA LEU A 58 -18.27 3.77 11.27
C LEU A 58 -17.29 4.12 12.39
N ASN A 59 -17.06 3.18 13.28
CA ASN A 59 -15.98 3.30 14.24
C ASN A 59 -14.63 2.81 13.67
N GLY A 60 -13.55 3.39 14.17
CA GLY A 60 -12.20 3.01 13.79
C GLY A 60 -11.15 3.67 14.67
N VAL A 61 -9.90 3.49 14.29
CA VAL A 61 -8.74 4.10 14.94
C VAL A 61 -7.91 4.85 13.90
N MET A 62 -7.41 6.04 14.26
CA MET A 62 -6.39 6.73 13.48
C MET A 62 -5.02 6.17 13.88
N ILE A 63 -4.33 5.62 12.90
CA ILE A 63 -3.00 5.01 13.09
C ILE A 63 -1.91 6.05 12.92
N ASP A 64 -1.97 6.82 11.83
CA ASP A 64 -0.94 7.81 11.51
C ASP A 64 -1.42 8.82 10.46
N GLU A 65 -0.52 9.73 10.11
CA GLU A 65 -0.65 10.70 9.04
C GLU A 65 0.43 10.50 7.97
N VAL A 66 0.04 10.69 6.71
CA VAL A 66 0.94 10.67 5.55
C VAL A 66 1.90 11.86 5.62
N ALA A 67 3.19 11.60 5.50
CA ALA A 67 4.25 12.61 5.62
C ALA A 67 4.99 12.87 4.30
N GLU A 68 5.22 11.85 3.47
CA GLU A 68 5.87 11.98 2.17
C GLU A 68 5.23 11.04 1.16
N ILE A 69 5.23 11.42 -0.12
CA ILE A 69 4.64 10.63 -1.19
C ILE A 69 5.55 10.52 -2.41
N LEU A 70 5.49 9.37 -3.07
CA LEU A 70 5.80 9.21 -4.49
C LEU A 70 4.45 9.14 -5.23
N PRO A 71 4.13 10.11 -6.11
CA PRO A 71 2.89 10.12 -6.88
C PRO A 71 2.68 8.84 -7.70
N PRO A 72 1.43 8.52 -8.07
CA PRO A 72 1.14 7.27 -8.72
C PRO A 72 1.73 7.26 -10.12
N HIS A 73 2.32 6.13 -10.49
CA HIS A 73 2.81 5.89 -11.84
C HIS A 73 1.86 4.92 -12.57
N SER A 74 1.57 5.24 -13.83
CA SER A 74 0.85 4.34 -14.73
C SER A 74 1.88 3.64 -15.61
N PHE A 75 1.98 2.32 -15.44
CA PHE A 75 2.83 1.50 -16.30
C PHE A 75 2.09 1.20 -17.61
N LYS A 76 2.76 1.38 -18.74
CA LYS A 76 2.18 1.11 -20.07
C LYS A 76 1.91 -0.38 -20.29
N ASP A 77 2.89 -1.20 -19.95
CA ASP A 77 2.85 -2.66 -20.03
C ASP A 77 3.84 -3.25 -19.03
N LEU A 78 3.70 -4.54 -18.74
CA LEU A 78 4.56 -5.25 -17.80
C LEU A 78 6.00 -5.32 -18.30
N ASP A 79 6.22 -5.60 -19.60
CA ASP A 79 7.54 -5.88 -20.15
C ASP A 79 8.48 -4.67 -20.03
N SER A 80 7.96 -3.46 -20.27
CA SER A 80 8.71 -2.20 -20.21
C SER A 80 8.76 -1.56 -18.82
N SER A 81 8.09 -2.12 -17.81
CA SER A 81 7.95 -1.50 -16.47
C SER A 81 9.21 -1.52 -15.59
N GLY A 82 10.25 -2.29 -15.97
CA GLY A 82 11.45 -2.51 -15.15
C GLY A 82 12.11 -1.22 -14.63
N PRO A 83 12.46 -0.25 -15.50
CA PRO A 83 13.08 1.01 -15.07
C PRO A 83 12.21 1.84 -14.10
N ASP A 84 10.90 1.90 -14.32
CA ASP A 84 9.97 2.64 -13.48
C ASP A 84 9.81 1.96 -12.10
N LEU A 85 9.72 0.62 -12.09
CA LEU A 85 9.71 -0.17 -10.86
C LEU A 85 11.01 -0.01 -10.07
N LYS A 86 12.16 0.00 -10.76
CA LYS A 86 13.44 0.31 -10.12
C LYS A 86 13.37 1.67 -9.46
N HIS A 87 13.00 2.74 -10.19
CA HIS A 87 12.90 4.11 -9.67
C HIS A 87 12.02 4.18 -8.41
N LEU A 88 10.86 3.51 -8.44
CA LEU A 88 9.97 3.39 -7.29
C LEU A 88 10.67 2.74 -6.08
N VAL A 89 11.39 1.63 -6.28
CA VAL A 89 12.18 0.99 -5.21
C VAL A 89 13.29 1.90 -4.70
N GLN A 90 13.97 2.67 -5.56
CA GLN A 90 15.01 3.61 -5.13
C GLN A 90 14.45 4.67 -4.18
N TRP A 91 13.26 5.20 -4.48
CA TRP A 91 12.60 6.17 -3.64
C TRP A 91 12.25 5.59 -2.26
N CYS A 92 11.82 4.33 -2.21
CA CYS A 92 11.51 3.63 -0.95
C CYS A 92 12.75 3.41 -0.07
N CYS A 93 13.94 3.33 -0.66
CA CYS A 93 15.20 3.15 0.06
C CYS A 93 15.80 4.48 0.57
N HIS A 94 15.02 5.56 0.62
CA HIS A 94 15.49 6.87 1.04
C HIS A 94 16.01 6.85 2.50
N PRO A 95 17.22 7.41 2.79
CA PRO A 95 17.90 7.24 4.08
C PRO A 95 17.16 7.88 5.28
N LYS A 96 16.17 8.73 5.02
CA LYS A 96 15.32 9.34 6.06
C LYS A 96 14.49 8.30 6.81
N PHE A 97 14.11 7.20 6.16
CA PHE A 97 13.28 6.16 6.74
C PHE A 97 13.97 4.81 6.58
N THR A 98 14.07 4.06 7.68
CA THR A 98 14.70 2.74 7.62
C THR A 98 13.63 1.69 7.35
N THR A 99 13.67 1.07 6.18
CA THR A 99 12.79 -0.05 5.81
C THR A 99 13.64 -1.26 5.44
N THR A 100 13.32 -2.43 6.01
CA THR A 100 14.02 -3.67 5.66
C THR A 100 13.64 -4.10 4.23
N PRO A 101 14.49 -4.87 3.53
CA PRO A 101 14.17 -5.34 2.18
C PRO A 101 12.86 -6.13 2.14
N LEU A 102 12.61 -6.95 3.17
CA LEU A 102 11.38 -7.73 3.27
C LEU A 102 10.14 -6.85 3.46
N ALA A 103 10.19 -5.87 4.36
CA ALA A 103 9.07 -4.94 4.57
C ALA A 103 8.79 -4.13 3.30
N LEU A 104 9.83 -3.74 2.57
CA LEU A 104 9.72 -3.03 1.30
C LEU A 104 8.99 -3.87 0.25
N VAL A 105 9.46 -5.09 -0.03
CA VAL A 105 8.81 -5.93 -1.06
C VAL A 105 7.38 -6.31 -0.66
N LYS A 106 7.13 -6.62 0.63
CA LYS A 106 5.78 -6.87 1.13
C LYS A 106 4.88 -5.66 0.89
N THR A 107 5.35 -4.45 1.19
CA THR A 107 4.56 -3.24 0.99
C THR A 107 4.22 -3.01 -0.47
N LEU A 108 5.22 -3.13 -1.34
CA LEU A 108 5.04 -2.87 -2.77
C LEU A 108 4.19 -3.94 -3.49
N THR A 109 4.06 -5.13 -2.92
CA THR A 109 3.20 -6.19 -3.47
C THR A 109 1.92 -6.43 -2.67
N GLY A 110 1.63 -5.61 -1.66
CA GLY A 110 0.49 -5.83 -0.77
C GLY A 110 0.55 -7.15 0.01
N ASP A 111 1.77 -7.64 0.25
CA ASP A 111 2.14 -8.94 0.82
C ASP A 111 1.69 -10.13 -0.03
N ARG A 112 1.64 -9.95 -1.35
CA ARG A 112 1.17 -10.96 -2.31
C ARG A 112 2.22 -11.34 -3.34
N ASP A 113 2.09 -12.56 -3.83
CA ASP A 113 2.88 -13.10 -4.93
C ASP A 113 2.29 -12.74 -6.32
N ALA A 114 2.95 -13.19 -7.38
CA ALA A 114 2.53 -13.01 -8.77
C ALA A 114 1.14 -13.61 -9.11
N ARG A 115 0.59 -14.47 -8.26
CA ARG A 115 -0.75 -15.06 -8.42
C ARG A 115 -1.81 -14.27 -7.64
N GLY A 116 -1.40 -13.25 -6.87
CA GLY A 116 -2.28 -12.46 -6.01
C GLY A 116 -2.62 -13.16 -4.69
N VAL A 117 -1.84 -14.17 -4.29
CA VAL A 117 -2.02 -14.88 -3.02
C VAL A 117 -1.04 -14.32 -1.99
N LEU A 118 -1.46 -14.21 -0.72
CA LEU A 118 -0.59 -13.82 0.38
C LEU A 118 0.65 -14.72 0.40
N ILE A 119 1.82 -14.10 0.61
CA ILE A 119 3.08 -14.83 0.55
C ILE A 119 3.14 -15.87 1.68
N THR A 120 3.44 -17.11 1.33
CA THR A 120 3.64 -18.21 2.30
C THR A 120 5.13 -18.46 2.57
N ASP A 121 6.00 -17.99 1.68
CA ASP A 121 7.46 -18.08 1.80
C ASP A 121 8.07 -16.68 1.61
N PRO A 122 8.24 -15.93 2.71
CA PRO A 122 8.84 -14.59 2.67
C PRO A 122 10.28 -14.59 2.15
N ARG A 123 11.03 -15.68 2.36
CA ARG A 123 12.41 -15.80 1.91
C ARG A 123 12.48 -15.91 0.39
N GLN A 124 11.65 -16.77 -0.20
CA GLN A 124 11.56 -16.89 -1.65
C GLN A 124 11.09 -15.57 -2.27
N HIS A 125 10.08 -14.92 -1.70
CA HIS A 125 9.57 -13.63 -2.21
C HIS A 125 10.65 -12.55 -2.22
N LEU A 126 11.45 -12.47 -1.15
CA LEU A 126 12.58 -11.56 -1.07
C LEU A 126 13.71 -11.94 -2.06
N THR A 127 13.94 -13.23 -2.26
CA THR A 127 14.94 -13.75 -3.20
C THR A 127 14.59 -13.38 -4.65
N ASP A 128 13.33 -13.61 -5.06
CA ASP A 128 12.80 -13.22 -6.37
C ASP A 128 12.94 -11.71 -6.61
N PHE A 129 12.65 -10.91 -5.58
CA PHE A 129 12.77 -9.46 -5.63
C PHE A 129 14.20 -8.98 -5.79
N CYS A 130 15.15 -9.59 -5.07
CA CYS A 130 16.56 -9.25 -5.19
C CYS A 130 17.11 -9.60 -6.58
N ALA A 131 16.74 -10.76 -7.13
CA ALA A 131 17.10 -11.13 -8.50
C ALA A 131 16.58 -10.12 -9.52
N PHE A 132 15.32 -9.68 -9.39
CA PHE A 132 14.76 -8.63 -10.25
C PHE A 132 15.57 -7.32 -10.20
N LEU A 133 15.97 -6.88 -9.00
CA LEU A 133 16.79 -5.67 -8.88
C LEU A 133 18.19 -5.85 -9.44
N GLN A 134 18.80 -7.03 -9.28
CA GLN A 134 20.12 -7.36 -9.83
C GLN A 134 20.13 -7.38 -11.35
N ASP A 135 19.05 -7.86 -12.00
CA ASP A 135 18.90 -7.82 -13.46
C ASP A 135 18.92 -6.38 -14.00
N LEU A 136 18.44 -5.41 -13.21
CA LEU A 136 18.42 -3.99 -13.57
C LEU A 136 19.65 -3.21 -13.09
N ASP A 137 20.33 -3.71 -12.05
CA ASP A 137 21.50 -3.10 -11.41
C ASP A 137 22.22 -4.12 -10.51
N PRO A 138 23.24 -4.81 -11.05
CA PRO A 138 23.90 -5.90 -10.34
C PRO A 138 24.47 -5.52 -8.97
N GLU A 139 24.87 -4.26 -8.78
CA GLU A 139 25.47 -3.77 -7.55
C GLU A 139 24.45 -3.21 -6.54
N TRP A 140 23.16 -3.21 -6.89
CA TRP A 140 22.12 -2.59 -6.06
C TRP A 140 22.01 -3.19 -4.65
N PRO A 141 21.89 -4.52 -4.48
CA PRO A 141 21.72 -5.09 -3.13
C PRO A 141 22.97 -4.86 -2.28
N ASN A 142 24.16 -5.00 -2.87
CA ASN A 142 25.43 -4.79 -2.18
C ASN A 142 25.60 -3.33 -1.70
N ARG A 143 25.12 -2.37 -2.48
CA ARG A 143 25.17 -0.95 -2.11
C ARG A 143 24.15 -0.57 -1.05
N THR A 144 22.93 -1.11 -1.17
CA THR A 144 21.74 -0.66 -0.40
C THR A 144 21.54 -1.48 0.87
N TRP A 145 21.82 -2.78 0.84
CA TRP A 145 21.50 -3.76 1.89
C TRP A 145 22.71 -4.62 2.27
N ARG A 146 23.83 -3.96 2.61
CA ARG A 146 25.14 -4.60 2.87
C ARG A 146 25.10 -5.78 3.85
N GLY A 147 24.21 -5.75 4.84
CA GLY A 147 24.08 -6.81 5.85
C GLY A 147 23.30 -8.04 5.37
N GLU A 148 22.33 -7.85 4.47
CA GLU A 148 21.42 -8.93 4.00
C GLU A 148 21.87 -9.48 2.64
N ALA A 149 22.69 -8.73 1.89
CA ALA A 149 23.13 -9.08 0.54
C ALA A 149 23.84 -10.45 0.45
N GLN A 150 24.59 -10.85 1.47
CA GLN A 150 25.32 -12.12 1.48
C GLN A 150 24.36 -13.33 1.52
N GLU A 151 23.39 -13.34 2.45
CA GLU A 151 22.37 -14.40 2.55
C GLU A 151 21.46 -14.46 1.32
N LEU A 152 21.19 -13.30 0.71
CA LEU A 152 20.38 -13.17 -0.50
C LEU A 152 21.10 -13.71 -1.75
N SER A 153 22.42 -13.52 -1.84
CA SER A 153 23.23 -14.00 -2.97
C SER A 153 23.33 -15.54 -3.02
N GLU A 154 23.30 -16.21 -1.86
CA GLU A 154 23.39 -17.68 -1.75
C GLU A 154 22.11 -18.39 -2.21
N SER A 155 20.96 -17.69 -2.26
CA SER A 155 19.65 -18.24 -2.62
C SER A 155 19.34 -18.18 -4.14
N SER A 156 20.31 -17.78 -4.97
CA SER A 156 20.11 -17.40 -6.39
C SER A 156 19.63 -18.49 -7.35
N ARG A 157 19.76 -19.78 -7.02
CA ARG A 157 19.40 -20.88 -7.95
C ARG A 157 17.90 -21.06 -8.17
N GLU A 158 17.08 -20.64 -7.21
CA GLU A 158 15.61 -20.80 -7.25
C GLU A 158 14.88 -19.48 -7.47
N ALA A 159 15.64 -18.39 -7.66
CA ALA A 159 15.09 -17.07 -7.88
C ALA A 159 14.38 -16.96 -9.22
N ASN A 160 13.26 -16.23 -9.25
CA ASN A 160 12.51 -15.90 -10.44
C ASN A 160 12.18 -14.40 -10.46
N PRO A 161 12.95 -13.57 -11.18
CA PRO A 161 12.75 -12.12 -11.22
C PRO A 161 11.39 -11.72 -11.83
N ASP A 162 10.84 -12.54 -12.74
CA ASP A 162 9.54 -12.27 -13.36
C ASP A 162 8.39 -12.35 -12.35
N ARG A 163 8.48 -13.21 -11.33
CA ARG A 163 7.47 -13.26 -10.26
C ARG A 163 7.43 -11.96 -9.47
N ALA A 164 8.61 -11.43 -9.12
CA ALA A 164 8.69 -10.16 -8.41
C ALA A 164 8.20 -9.01 -9.30
N LYS A 165 8.62 -8.97 -10.57
CA LYS A 165 8.19 -7.96 -11.54
C LYS A 165 6.68 -7.94 -11.73
N GLU A 166 6.05 -9.11 -11.93
CA GLU A 166 4.61 -9.27 -12.05
C GLU A 166 3.87 -8.75 -10.82
N ALA A 167 4.32 -9.16 -9.61
CA ALA A 167 3.70 -8.73 -8.37
C ALA A 167 3.84 -7.21 -8.14
N LEU A 168 5.04 -6.66 -8.34
CA LEU A 168 5.30 -5.23 -8.20
C LEU A 168 4.44 -4.41 -9.17
N TRP A 169 4.46 -4.76 -10.45
CA TRP A 169 3.67 -4.06 -11.48
C TRP A 169 2.18 -4.07 -11.13
N ARG A 170 1.65 -5.24 -10.76
CA ARG A 170 0.23 -5.43 -10.45
C ARG A 170 -0.25 -4.56 -9.29
N TYR A 171 0.54 -4.48 -8.22
CA TYR A 171 0.10 -3.80 -6.99
C TYR A 171 0.48 -2.31 -6.97
N THR A 172 1.56 -1.90 -7.64
CA THR A 172 1.99 -0.49 -7.65
C THR A 172 1.33 0.35 -8.75
N CYS A 173 0.77 -0.26 -9.80
CA CYS A 173 0.12 0.50 -10.87
C CYS A 173 -1.05 1.35 -10.35
N TYR A 174 -1.09 2.63 -10.74
CA TYR A 174 -2.08 3.63 -10.28
C TYR A 174 -2.11 3.87 -8.76
N ARG A 175 -1.10 3.39 -8.03
CA ARG A 175 -0.95 3.59 -6.59
C ARG A 175 0.23 4.48 -6.27
N SER A 176 0.09 5.17 -5.16
CA SER A 176 1.15 6.01 -4.61
C SER A 176 1.85 5.27 -3.49
N VAL A 177 3.17 5.32 -3.48
CA VAL A 177 3.96 4.90 -2.31
C VAL A 177 4.07 6.09 -1.37
N PHE A 178 4.05 5.85 -0.07
CA PHE A 178 4.12 6.92 0.91
C PHE A 178 4.87 6.49 2.17
N PHE A 179 5.35 7.47 2.91
CA PHE A 179 5.79 7.31 4.30
C PHE A 179 4.84 8.04 5.23
N THR A 180 4.57 7.44 6.39
CA THR A 180 3.83 8.10 7.47
C THR A 180 4.75 8.94 8.35
N LYS A 181 4.19 9.75 9.27
CA LYS A 181 4.99 10.55 10.22
C LYS A 181 5.86 9.70 11.14
N GLU A 182 5.39 8.52 11.52
CA GLU A 182 6.19 7.56 12.30
C GLU A 182 7.18 6.75 11.42
N GLY A 183 7.26 7.05 10.11
CA GLY A 183 8.24 6.45 9.21
C GLY A 183 7.86 5.06 8.69
N ARG A 184 6.59 4.67 8.77
CA ARG A 184 6.10 3.43 8.15
C ARG A 184 5.96 3.62 6.65
N LEU A 185 6.47 2.65 5.88
CA LEU A 185 6.24 2.58 4.44
C LEU A 185 4.82 2.07 4.17
N GLY A 186 4.15 2.69 3.21
CA GLY A 186 2.82 2.30 2.76
C GLY A 186 2.63 2.40 1.26
N LEU A 187 1.60 1.69 0.77
CA LEU A 187 1.14 1.69 -0.61
C LEU A 187 -0.36 1.98 -0.62
N GLY A 188 -0.76 3.10 -1.21
CA GLY A 188 -2.11 3.65 -1.06
C GLY A 188 -2.78 4.06 -2.37
N PRO A 189 -3.99 4.62 -2.27
CA PRO A 189 -4.71 5.10 -3.44
C PRO A 189 -3.93 6.24 -4.13
N GLY A 190 -3.96 6.28 -5.46
CA GLY A 190 -3.27 7.31 -6.25
C GLY A 190 -3.45 8.76 -5.78
N PRO A 191 -4.66 9.23 -5.41
CA PRO A 191 -4.87 10.62 -5.00
C PRO A 191 -4.39 10.97 -3.58
N ILE A 192 -3.70 10.09 -2.86
CA ILE A 192 -3.13 10.37 -1.53
C ILE A 192 -2.19 11.60 -1.56
N ARG A 193 -2.12 12.33 -0.45
CA ARG A 193 -1.20 13.46 -0.25
C ARG A 193 -0.77 13.59 1.21
N GLU A 194 0.25 14.39 1.44
CA GLU A 194 0.69 14.77 2.79
C GLU A 194 -0.48 15.32 3.63
N GLY A 195 -0.57 14.89 4.89
CA GLY A 195 -1.64 15.26 5.80
C GLY A 195 -2.87 14.33 5.80
N ASP A 196 -3.00 13.44 4.81
CA ASP A 196 -4.04 12.41 4.83
C ASP A 196 -3.83 11.44 5.99
N LYS A 197 -4.91 10.83 6.49
CA LYS A 197 -4.89 9.97 7.66
C LYS A 197 -4.98 8.51 7.26
N VAL A 198 -4.11 7.69 7.83
CA VAL A 198 -4.20 6.23 7.79
C VAL A 198 -5.07 5.79 8.94
N VAL A 199 -6.15 5.09 8.62
CA VAL A 199 -7.15 4.62 9.60
C VAL A 199 -7.40 3.13 9.43
N VAL A 200 -7.77 2.49 10.53
CA VAL A 200 -8.28 1.11 10.52
C VAL A 200 -9.72 1.15 11.01
N PHE A 201 -10.65 0.77 10.15
CA PHE A 201 -12.05 0.61 10.52
C PHE A 201 -12.27 -0.74 11.20
N TRP A 202 -13.16 -0.81 12.18
CA TRP A 202 -13.47 -2.10 12.81
C TRP A 202 -14.06 -3.07 11.78
N GLY A 203 -13.60 -4.31 11.82
CA GLY A 203 -13.96 -5.37 10.88
C GLY A 203 -13.29 -5.28 9.50
N SER A 204 -12.45 -4.28 9.22
CA SER A 204 -11.76 -4.19 7.93
C SER A 204 -10.62 -5.22 7.83
N GLN A 205 -10.37 -5.73 6.62
CA GLN A 205 -9.20 -6.58 6.36
C GLN A 205 -7.91 -5.77 6.29
N VAL A 206 -8.01 -4.55 5.77
CA VAL A 206 -6.85 -3.68 5.47
C VAL A 206 -7.08 -2.27 6.02
N PRO A 207 -6.02 -1.50 6.24
CA PRO A 207 -6.11 -0.07 6.51
C PRO A 207 -6.72 0.71 5.33
N SER A 208 -7.14 1.94 5.62
CA SER A 208 -7.71 2.85 4.64
C SER A 208 -7.13 4.25 4.81
N VAL A 209 -7.17 5.04 3.74
CA VAL A 209 -6.78 6.44 3.77
C VAL A 209 -8.02 7.31 3.72
N VAL A 210 -8.08 8.29 4.64
CA VAL A 210 -9.13 9.30 4.67
C VAL A 210 -8.54 10.71 4.67
N ARG A 211 -9.33 11.66 4.18
CA ARG A 211 -8.94 13.08 4.08
C ARG A 211 -9.97 13.97 4.76
N GLU A 212 -9.51 14.84 5.64
CA GLU A 212 -10.35 15.86 6.26
C GLU A 212 -10.68 16.97 5.25
N LYS A 213 -11.98 17.20 5.00
CA LYS A 213 -12.53 18.33 4.25
C LYS A 213 -13.74 18.87 5.03
N LYS A 214 -14.89 19.08 4.39
CA LYS A 214 -16.18 19.32 5.07
C LYS A 214 -16.74 17.98 5.58
N GLY A 215 -16.03 17.36 6.52
CA GLY A 215 -16.17 15.96 6.93
C GLY A 215 -15.07 15.06 6.34
N TRP A 216 -15.13 13.77 6.61
CA TRP A 216 -14.12 12.80 6.16
C TRP A 216 -14.45 12.26 4.77
N TRP A 217 -13.47 12.33 3.88
CA TRP A 217 -13.53 11.71 2.56
C TRP A 217 -12.75 10.41 2.58
N PHE A 218 -13.38 9.33 2.13
CA PHE A 218 -12.71 8.04 1.91
C PHE A 218 -11.93 8.10 0.60
N LEU A 219 -10.63 7.81 0.63
CA LEU A 219 -9.79 7.80 -0.58
C LEU A 219 -9.56 6.39 -1.11
N GLY A 220 -9.54 5.39 -0.24
CA GLY A 220 -9.32 4.00 -0.64
C GLY A 220 -8.54 3.20 0.39
N GLU A 221 -8.39 1.92 0.09
CA GLU A 221 -7.58 0.97 0.85
C GLU A 221 -6.09 1.27 0.71
N CYS A 222 -5.32 0.96 1.73
CA CYS A 222 -3.86 0.98 1.67
C CYS A 222 -3.26 -0.25 2.34
N TYR A 223 -2.02 -0.54 1.98
CA TYR A 223 -1.12 -1.41 2.71
C TYR A 223 -0.16 -0.55 3.53
N VAL A 224 0.08 -0.90 4.79
CA VAL A 224 1.12 -0.27 5.61
C VAL A 224 1.84 -1.35 6.39
N ASP A 225 3.18 -1.36 6.32
CA ASP A 225 4.00 -2.32 7.07
C ASP A 225 3.66 -2.28 8.57
N ARG A 226 3.50 -3.46 9.17
CA ARG A 226 3.12 -3.68 10.59
C ARG A 226 1.77 -3.11 11.02
N VAL A 227 0.83 -2.91 10.10
CA VAL A 227 -0.56 -2.54 10.42
C VAL A 227 -1.55 -3.63 9.97
N MET A 228 -1.14 -4.47 9.03
CA MET A 228 -2.02 -5.40 8.31
C MET A 228 -2.59 -6.52 9.18
N GLU A 229 -1.97 -6.81 10.33
CA GLU A 229 -2.41 -7.83 11.29
C GLU A 229 -2.86 -7.22 12.63
N GLY A 230 -3.10 -5.90 12.66
CA GLY A 230 -3.62 -5.18 13.82
C GLY A 230 -2.55 -4.81 14.87
N GLU A 231 -1.27 -4.89 14.53
CA GLU A 231 -0.15 -4.82 15.48
C GLU A 231 -0.02 -3.47 16.22
N VAL A 232 -0.54 -2.39 15.64
CA VAL A 232 -0.42 -1.02 16.15
C VAL A 232 -1.75 -0.39 16.55
N VAL A 233 -2.82 -1.18 16.57
CA VAL A 233 -4.18 -0.65 16.79
C VAL A 233 -4.42 -0.28 18.25
N GLU A 234 -3.79 -0.96 19.21
CA GLU A 234 -3.95 -0.66 20.65
C GLU A 234 -3.39 0.71 21.05
N THR A 235 -2.44 1.25 20.27
CA THR A 235 -1.78 2.53 20.56
C THR A 235 -2.37 3.72 19.78
N GLY A 236 -3.30 3.46 18.85
CA GLY A 236 -3.88 4.50 18.01
C GLY A 236 -4.98 5.32 18.70
N LEU A 237 -5.34 6.46 18.10
CA LEU A 237 -6.39 7.35 18.61
C LEU A 237 -7.77 6.88 18.14
N GLU A 238 -8.67 6.54 19.07
CA GLU A 238 -10.06 6.18 18.72
C GLU A 238 -10.74 7.34 17.99
N LEU A 239 -11.29 7.05 16.80
CA LEU A 239 -12.11 7.98 16.03
C LEU A 239 -13.58 7.78 16.45
N ARG A 240 -14.23 8.87 16.87
CA ARG A 240 -15.67 8.94 17.15
C ARG A 240 -16.38 9.80 16.11
#